data_AF-A0A3M3AM80-F1
#
_entry.id   AF-A0A3M3AM80-F1
#
_cell.length_a   1.000
_cell.length_b   1.000
_cell.length_c   1.000
_cell.angle_alpha   90.00
_cell.angle_beta   90.00
_cell.angle_gamma   90.00
#
_symmetry.space_group_name_H-M   'P 1'
#
loop_
_entity.id
_entity.type
_entity.pdbx_description
1 polymer ?
#
loop_
_entity_poly.entity_id
_entity_poly.type
_entity_poly.pdbx_seq_one_letter_code
_entity_poly.pdbx_strand_id
1 'polypeptide(L)'
;MNNGRDHRIDFFRGLALIFIFWDHVPDNPLAQLTVRNFGFSDAAEIFVFLAGYASILAYGRIARRDGMLVAGVRILRRTWVLYVVHIFLLTLLMGIVFVANNHV
;
A
#
# COMPACT_ATOMS: atom_id res chain seq x y z
N MET A 1 24.18 13.16 -7.69
CA MET A 1 22.73 13.26 -7.95
C MET A 1 21.99 12.37 -6.95
N ASN A 2 21.73 12.85 -5.73
CA ASN A 2 20.93 12.08 -4.78
C ASN A 2 19.45 12.30 -5.13
N ASN A 3 18.91 11.39 -5.93
CA ASN A 3 17.49 11.33 -6.27
C ASN A 3 16.66 11.44 -4.98
N GLY A 4 15.81 12.47 -4.86
CA GLY A 4 15.06 12.83 -3.64
C GLY A 4 13.98 11.83 -3.23
N ARG A 5 14.36 10.57 -3.01
CA ARG A 5 13.56 9.45 -2.50
C ARG A 5 14.19 9.00 -1.19
N ASP A 6 13.40 9.02 -0.12
CA ASP A 6 13.87 8.61 1.20
C ASP A 6 13.83 7.09 1.34
N HIS A 7 15.00 6.45 1.28
CA HIS A 7 15.16 5.00 1.40
C HIS A 7 14.69 4.44 2.74
N ARG A 8 14.62 5.25 3.81
CA ARG A 8 14.15 4.81 5.13
C ARG A 8 12.68 4.46 5.05
N ILE A 9 11.89 5.28 4.35
CA ILE A 9 10.46 5.04 4.16
C ILE A 9 10.24 3.72 3.42
N ASP A 10 11.03 3.45 2.39
CA ASP A 10 10.93 2.20 1.62
C ASP A 10 11.30 0.98 2.46
N PHE A 11 12.35 1.08 3.30
CA PHE A 11 12.76 0.02 4.21
C PHE A 11 11.65 -0.33 5.21
N PHE A 12 11.10 0.68 5.91
CA PHE A 12 10.05 0.44 6.91
C PHE A 12 8.74 -0.03 6.27
N ARG A 13 8.42 0.41 5.05
CA ARG A 13 7.28 -0.13 4.30
C ARG A 13 7.49 -1.60 3.96
N GLY A 14 8.70 -1.99 3.54
CA GLY A 14 9.04 -3.39 3.29
C GLY A 14 8.93 -4.25 4.55
N LEU A 15 9.44 -3.76 5.67
CA LEU A 15 9.33 -4.45 6.96
C LEU A 15 7.87 -4.62 7.40
N ALA A 16 7.05 -3.58 7.21
CA ALA A 16 5.61 -3.65 7.50
C ALA A 16 4.90 -4.72 6.64
N LEU A 17 5.26 -4.86 5.36
CA LEU A 17 4.71 -5.92 4.50
C LEU A 17 5.06 -7.33 5.00
N ILE A 18 6.29 -7.53 5.52
CA ILE A 18 6.69 -8.82 6.11
C ILE A 18 5.83 -9.14 7.33
N PHE A 19 5.62 -8.16 8.21
CA PHE A 19 4.80 -8.35 9.40
C PHE A 19 3.33 -8.60 9.07
N ILE A 20 2.74 -7.85 8.12
CA ILE A 20 1.37 -8.12 7.63
C ILE A 20 1.27 -9.57 7.13
N PHE A 21 2.24 -10.02 6.34
CA PHE A 21 2.25 -11.39 5.84
C PHE A 21 2.31 -12.41 6.98
N TRP A 22 3.25 -12.27 7.92
CA TRP A 22 3.34 -13.18 9.07
C TRP A 22 2.07 -13.22 9.91
N ASP A 23 1.43 -12.06 10.11
CA ASP A 23 0.17 -11.93 10.86
C ASP A 23 -1.03 -12.63 10.22
N HIS A 24 -1.00 -12.85 8.90
CA HIS A 24 -2.13 -13.43 8.15
C HIS A 24 -1.90 -14.88 7.73
N VAL A 25 -0.72 -15.45 7.96
CA VAL A 25 -0.45 -16.88 7.75
C VAL A 25 -0.93 -17.66 8.99
N PRO A 26 -1.91 -18.57 8.86
CA PRO A 26 -2.38 -19.40 9.97
C PRO A 26 -1.23 -20.23 10.57
N ASP A 27 -1.26 -20.41 11.89
CA ASP A 27 -0.30 -21.23 12.66
C ASP A 27 1.18 -20.82 12.51
N ASN A 28 1.45 -19.58 12.10
CA ASN A 28 2.82 -19.08 11.98
C ASN A 28 3.38 -18.62 13.34
N PRO A 29 4.42 -19.28 13.89
CA PRO A 29 5.01 -18.87 15.17
C PRO A 29 5.67 -17.47 15.11
N LEU A 30 6.05 -17.01 13.91
CA LEU A 30 6.63 -15.67 13.72
C LEU A 30 5.59 -14.55 13.85
N ALA A 31 4.30 -14.86 13.81
CA ALA A 31 3.25 -13.88 14.08
C ALA A 31 3.40 -13.28 15.49
N GLN A 32 3.93 -14.02 16.47
CA GLN A 32 4.17 -13.51 17.84
C GLN A 32 5.22 -12.39 17.91
N LEU A 33 6.08 -12.26 16.88
CA LEU A 33 7.15 -11.26 16.81
C LEU A 33 6.72 -9.98 16.08
N THR A 34 5.48 -9.89 15.59
CA THR A 34 4.98 -8.73 14.85
C THR A 34 4.47 -7.63 15.78
N VAL A 35 4.39 -6.42 15.23
CA VAL A 35 3.95 -5.21 15.96
C VAL A 35 2.56 -5.36 16.57
N ARG A 36 1.70 -6.20 15.97
CA ARG A 36 0.36 -6.51 16.45
C ARG A 36 0.33 -7.02 17.89
N ASN A 37 1.39 -7.69 18.36
CA ASN A 37 1.45 -8.25 19.72
C ASN A 37 2.13 -7.33 20.75
N PHE A 38 2.74 -6.21 20.31
CA PHE A 38 3.52 -5.32 21.18
C PHE A 38 2.93 -3.91 21.33
N GLY A 39 1.86 -3.57 20.60
CA GLY A 39 1.29 -2.22 20.64
C GLY A 39 -0.20 -2.18 20.32
N PHE A 40 -0.77 -0.97 20.41
CA PHE A 40 -2.17 -0.69 20.04
C PHE A 40 -2.38 -0.64 18.52
N SER A 41 -1.30 -0.55 17.75
CA SER A 41 -1.29 -0.41 16.31
C SER A 41 -0.65 -1.61 15.64
N ASP A 42 -1.22 -2.06 14.53
CA ASP A 42 -0.70 -3.18 13.76
C ASP A 42 0.26 -2.74 12.63
N ALA A 43 0.83 -3.72 11.93
CA ALA A 43 1.72 -3.45 10.81
C ALA A 43 1.02 -2.78 9.61
N ALA A 44 -0.30 -2.94 9.47
CA ALA A 44 -1.08 -2.32 8.41
C ALA A 44 -1.21 -0.81 8.63
N GLU A 45 -1.46 -0.38 9.87
CA GLU A 45 -1.53 1.05 10.23
C GLU A 45 -0.19 1.76 9.96
N ILE A 46 0.94 1.12 10.29
CA ILE A 46 2.27 1.63 9.99
C ILE A 46 2.48 1.77 8.47
N PHE A 47 2.06 0.76 7.70
CA PHE A 47 2.20 0.80 6.24
C PHE A 47 1.38 1.95 5.63
N VAL A 48 0.13 2.13 6.09
CA VAL A 48 -0.76 3.21 5.63
C VAL A 48 -0.20 4.58 6.01
N PHE A 49 0.31 4.75 7.23
CA PHE A 49 0.95 5.99 7.67
C PHE A 49 2.15 6.37 6.79
N LEU A 50 3.05 5.42 6.54
CA LEU A 50 4.23 5.64 5.69
C LEU A 50 3.84 5.96 4.24
N ALA A 51 2.77 5.36 3.71
CA ALA A 51 2.23 5.69 2.40
C ALA A 51 1.71 7.14 2.33
N GLY A 52 1.01 7.60 3.37
CA GLY A 52 0.58 8.99 3.51
C GLY A 52 1.76 9.97 3.58
N TYR A 53 2.77 9.65 4.40
CA TYR A 53 3.99 10.45 4.52
C TYR A 53 4.77 10.54 3.21
N ALA A 54 4.93 9.43 2.49
CA ALA A 54 5.53 9.44 1.15
C ALA A 54 4.72 10.30 0.16
N SER A 55 3.39 10.24 0.25
CA SER A 55 2.49 11.00 -0.62
C SER A 55 2.62 12.51 -0.39
N ILE A 56 2.72 12.98 0.85
CA ILE A 56 2.93 14.43 1.11
C ILE A 56 4.31 14.90 0.64
N LEU A 57 5.36 14.08 0.73
CA LEU A 57 6.68 14.42 0.19
C LEU A 57 6.69 14.52 -1.35
N ALA A 58 5.91 13.68 -2.02
CA ALA A 58 5.78 13.67 -3.46
C ALA A 58 4.88 14.81 -3.97
N TYR A 59 3.64 14.89 -3.48
CA TYR A 59 2.63 15.83 -3.96
C TYR A 59 2.64 17.17 -3.24
N GLY A 60 3.17 17.27 -2.02
CA GLY A 60 3.27 18.54 -1.29
C GLY A 60 4.20 19.54 -1.99
N ARG A 61 5.27 19.06 -2.64
CA ARG A 61 6.10 19.91 -3.51
C ARG A 61 5.32 20.45 -4.71
N ILE A 62 4.46 19.61 -5.30
CA ILE A 62 3.58 20.01 -6.42
C ILE A 62 2.52 21.00 -5.93
N ALA A 63 1.92 20.76 -4.76
CA ALA A 63 0.93 21.65 -4.18
C ALA A 63 1.49 23.04 -3.88
N ARG A 64 2.74 23.13 -3.38
CA ARG A 64 3.42 24.42 -3.15
C ARG A 64 3.81 25.14 -4.44
N ARG A 65 4.17 24.41 -5.51
CA ARG A 65 4.64 24.99 -6.77
C ARG A 65 3.51 25.34 -7.73
N ASP A 66 2.54 24.43 -7.89
CA ASP A 66 1.49 24.47 -8.91
C ASP A 66 0.09 24.70 -8.29
N GLY A 67 -0.02 24.79 -6.97
CA GLY A 67 -1.28 24.98 -6.24
C GLY A 67 -1.99 23.68 -5.86
N MET A 68 -2.89 23.78 -4.87
CA MET A 68 -3.60 22.63 -4.29
C MET A 68 -4.52 21.92 -5.31
N LEU A 69 -5.18 22.69 -6.20
CA LEU A 69 -6.05 22.12 -7.23
C LEU A 69 -5.28 21.22 -8.21
N VAL A 70 -4.12 21.69 -8.70
CA VAL A 70 -3.29 20.91 -9.63
C VAL A 70 -2.74 19.64 -8.97
N ALA A 71 -2.30 19.74 -7.72
CA ALA A 71 -1.87 18.58 -6.95
C ALA A 71 -3.04 17.58 -6.75
N GLY A 72 -4.22 18.07 -6.39
CA GLY A 72 -5.44 17.27 -6.23
C GLY A 72 -5.83 16.51 -7.50
N VAL A 73 -5.86 17.19 -8.64
CA VAL A 73 -6.16 16.56 -9.94
C VAL A 73 -5.15 15.47 -10.28
N ARG A 74 -3.85 15.68 -10.02
CA ARG A 74 -2.83 14.65 -10.25
C ARG A 74 -3.00 13.43 -9.35
N ILE A 75 -3.32 13.65 -8.07
CA ILE A 75 -3.62 12.57 -7.12
C ILE A 75 -4.85 11.79 -7.61
N LEU A 76 -5.96 12.48 -7.90
CA LEU A 76 -7.20 11.86 -8.36
C LEU A 76 -7.01 11.06 -9.65
N ARG A 77 -6.25 11.59 -10.62
CA ARG A 77 -5.93 10.86 -11.85
C ARG A 77 -5.19 9.55 -11.56
N ARG A 78 -4.21 9.58 -10.65
CA ARG A 78 -3.47 8.38 -10.26
C ARG A 78 -4.37 7.39 -9.51
N THR A 79 -5.16 7.87 -8.56
CA THR A 79 -6.12 7.05 -7.82
C THR A 79 -7.11 6.39 -8.77
N TRP A 80 -7.63 7.14 -9.76
CA TRP A 80 -8.51 6.62 -10.80
C TRP A 80 -7.88 5.46 -11.56
N VAL A 81 -6.65 5.63 -12.07
CA VAL A 81 -5.93 4.56 -12.78
C VAL A 81 -5.76 3.33 -11.89
N LEU A 82 -5.31 3.50 -10.65
CA LEU A 82 -5.13 2.39 -9.71
C LEU A 82 -6.45 1.67 -9.43
N TYR A 83 -7.53 2.41 -9.28
CA TYR A 83 -8.86 1.87 -8.98
C TYR A 83 -9.42 1.07 -10.16
N VAL A 84 -9.33 1.62 -11.38
CA VAL A 84 -9.75 0.92 -12.60
C VAL A 84 -8.94 -0.36 -12.80
N VAL A 85 -7.61 -0.30 -12.64
CA VAL A 85 -6.75 -1.48 -12.74
C VAL A 85 -7.10 -2.50 -11.65
N HIS A 86 -7.37 -2.06 -10.42
CA HIS A 86 -7.77 -2.95 -9.33
C HIS A 86 -9.08 -3.67 -9.63
N ILE A 87 -10.13 -2.96 -10.05
CA ILE A 87 -11.42 -3.57 -10.44
C ILE A 87 -11.20 -4.55 -11.58
N PHE A 88 -10.47 -4.16 -12.62
CA PHE A 88 -10.21 -5.02 -13.77
C PHE A 88 -9.51 -6.33 -13.35
N LEU A 89 -8.43 -6.24 -12.56
CA LEU A 89 -7.70 -7.41 -12.08
C LEU A 89 -8.55 -8.28 -11.14
N LEU A 90 -9.35 -7.66 -10.27
CA LEU A 90 -10.24 -8.39 -9.37
C LEU A 90 -11.31 -9.15 -10.15
N THR A 91 -11.95 -8.50 -11.14
CA THR A 91 -12.93 -9.15 -12.02
C THR A 91 -12.30 -10.28 -12.83
N LEU A 92 -11.10 -10.07 -13.37
CA LEU A 92 -10.36 -11.10 -14.10
C LEU A 92 -10.07 -12.32 -13.19
N LEU A 93 -9.56 -12.07 -11.98
CA LEU A 93 -9.30 -13.11 -10.99
C LEU A 93 -10.58 -13.89 -10.66
N MET A 94 -11.69 -13.19 -10.39
CA MET A 94 -12.98 -13.83 -10.11
C MET A 94 -13.46 -14.68 -11.29
N GLY A 95 -13.29 -14.21 -12.53
CA GLY A 95 -13.61 -14.98 -13.72
C GLY A 95 -12.77 -16.25 -13.84
N ILE A 96 -11.45 -16.16 -13.59
CA ILE A 96 -10.56 -17.31 -13.58
C ILE A 96 -10.96 -18.31 -12.49
N VAL A 97 -11.22 -17.85 -11.26
CA VAL A 97 -11.62 -18.71 -10.15
C VAL A 97 -12.96 -19.39 -10.45
N PHE A 98 -13.93 -18.67 -11.01
CA PHE A 98 -15.21 -19.24 -11.41
C PHE A 98 -15.06 -20.32 -12.48
N VAL A 99 -14.23 -20.09 -13.50
CA VAL A 99 -13.93 -21.07 -14.56
C VAL A 99 -12.98 -22.18 -14.10
N ALA A 100 -12.21 -22.00 -13.04
CA ALA A 100 -11.43 -23.11 -12.47
C ALA A 100 -12.31 -23.99 -11.57
N ASN A 101 -13.26 -23.38 -10.87
CA ASN A 101 -14.13 -24.05 -9.91
C ASN A 101 -15.37 -24.70 -10.54
N ASN A 102 -15.70 -24.38 -11.79
CA ASN A 102 -16.78 -25.06 -12.52
C ASN A 102 -16.37 -26.47 -13.06
N HIS A 103 -15.11 -26.86 -12.87
CA HIS A 103 -14.53 -28.15 -13.27
C HIS A 103 -14.23 -29.09 -12.08
N VAL A 104 -14.68 -28.74 -10.87
CA VAL A 104 -14.68 -29.57 -9.66
C VAL A 104 -16.13 -29.76 -9.22
#